data_AF-A0A061FTH5-F1
#
_entry.id   AF-A0A061FTH5-F1
#
_cell.length_a   1.000
_cell.length_b   1.000
_cell.length_c   1.000
_cell.angle_alpha   90.00
_cell.angle_beta   90.00
_cell.angle_gamma   90.00
#
_symmetry.space_group_name_H-M   'P 1'
#
loop_
_entity.id
_entity.type
_entity.pdbx_description
1 polymer ?
#
loop_
_entity_poly.entity_id
_entity_poly.type
_entity_poly.pdbx_seq_one_letter_code
_entity_poly.pdbx_strand_id
1 'polypeptide(L)'
;MPMKLPTLLACPALKSLHLSHFSTGGPNFEPATFSGCPNLETMQLFDILTVGSEGLCIDADNLRSLVLSFAFLGEGKVEIYAPRLTTFKYSGTPPIVCLTDNLASVDYVYFDIKTPKFRHNEEEYVLRLINTLNEFRHAKSLTLSSSTVQVLTKVPSLLDQNGLPFANLKHLKIKVKKWQSKRHG
;
A
#
# COMPACT_ATOMS: atom_id res chain seq x y z
N MET A 1 -3.13 -14.83 -20.39
CA MET A 1 -2.92 -13.68 -21.32
C MET A 1 -2.80 -12.42 -20.49
N PRO A 2 -1.77 -11.58 -20.66
CA PRO A 2 -1.71 -10.30 -19.97
C PRO A 2 -2.84 -9.41 -20.48
N MET A 3 -3.80 -9.09 -19.60
CA MET A 3 -4.88 -8.16 -19.92
C MET A 3 -4.26 -6.79 -20.19
N LYS A 4 -4.57 -6.20 -21.35
CA LYS A 4 -4.38 -4.76 -21.53
C LYS A 4 -5.32 -4.11 -20.52
N LEU A 5 -4.80 -3.40 -19.52
CA LEU A 5 -5.61 -2.44 -18.78
C LEU A 5 -5.89 -1.38 -19.83
N PRO A 6 -7.04 -1.41 -20.47
CA PRO A 6 -7.13 -0.74 -21.73
C PRO A 6 -7.08 0.75 -21.43
N THR A 7 -6.69 1.52 -22.43
CA THR A 7 -7.01 2.94 -22.63
C THR A 7 -8.53 3.27 -22.50
N LEU A 8 -9.34 2.34 -21.98
CA LEU A 8 -10.80 2.30 -21.89
C LEU A 8 -11.39 3.05 -20.69
N LEU A 9 -10.57 3.58 -19.78
CA LEU A 9 -11.10 4.31 -18.62
C LEU A 9 -11.26 5.81 -18.88
N ALA A 10 -11.63 6.22 -20.11
CA ALA A 10 -12.21 7.54 -20.33
C ALA A 10 -13.65 7.57 -19.79
N CYS A 11 -13.80 7.35 -18.49
CA CYS A 11 -15.07 7.25 -17.80
C CYS A 11 -15.18 8.45 -16.83
N PRO A 12 -15.53 9.64 -17.34
CA PRO A 12 -15.54 10.86 -16.51
C PRO A 12 -16.53 10.78 -15.34
N ALA A 13 -17.57 9.95 -15.42
CA ALA A 13 -18.52 9.74 -14.33
C ALA A 13 -18.08 8.67 -13.31
N LEU A 14 -16.97 7.96 -13.55
CA LEU A 14 -16.55 6.85 -12.69
C LEU A 14 -16.05 7.38 -11.34
N LYS A 15 -16.70 6.94 -10.27
CA LYS A 15 -16.32 7.29 -8.89
C LYS A 15 -15.54 6.21 -8.16
N SER A 16 -15.70 4.95 -8.57
CA SER A 16 -15.06 3.81 -7.92
C SER A 16 -14.45 2.88 -8.96
N LEU A 17 -13.19 2.53 -8.76
CA LEU A 17 -12.45 1.58 -9.58
C LEU A 17 -11.97 0.42 -8.71
N HIS A 18 -12.25 -0.80 -9.16
CA HIS A 18 -11.75 -2.00 -8.53
C HIS A 18 -11.12 -2.89 -9.60
N LEU A 19 -9.84 -3.18 -9.43
CA LEU A 19 -9.06 -4.04 -10.32
C LEU A 19 -8.36 -5.11 -9.49
N SER A 20 -8.30 -6.33 -10.00
CA SER A 20 -7.62 -7.44 -9.35
C SER A 20 -6.79 -8.24 -10.36
N HIS A 21 -5.76 -8.93 -9.86
CA HIS A 21 -4.93 -9.87 -10.64
C HIS A 21 -4.31 -9.26 -11.91
N PHE A 22 -3.69 -8.09 -11.78
CA PHE A 22 -3.02 -7.40 -12.88
C PHE A 22 -1.53 -7.17 -12.61
N SER A 23 -0.78 -6.85 -13.67
CA SER A 23 0.65 -6.55 -13.64
C SER A 23 0.89 -5.18 -14.25
N THR A 24 1.73 -4.37 -13.61
CA THR A 24 2.13 -3.05 -14.11
C THR A 24 3.50 -3.06 -14.80
N GLY A 25 4.20 -4.19 -14.80
CA GLY A 25 5.50 -4.36 -15.47
C GLY A 25 5.44 -4.89 -16.89
N GLY A 26 4.24 -5.01 -17.45
CA GLY A 26 4.05 -5.40 -18.85
C GLY A 26 3.95 -4.18 -19.77
N PRO A 27 4.15 -4.34 -21.09
CA PRO A 27 4.07 -3.28 -22.10
C PRO A 27 2.67 -2.67 -22.27
N ASN A 28 1.75 -2.98 -21.36
CA ASN A 28 0.33 -2.66 -21.45
C ASN A 28 -0.15 -1.80 -20.27
N PHE A 29 0.76 -1.33 -19.40
CA PHE A 29 0.41 -0.46 -18.29
C PHE A 29 1.13 0.87 -18.48
N GLU A 30 0.36 1.90 -18.80
CA GLU A 30 0.90 3.26 -18.94
C GLU A 30 0.87 3.97 -17.58
N PRO A 31 1.91 4.73 -17.21
CA PRO A 31 1.92 5.50 -15.96
C PRO A 31 0.70 6.42 -15.79
N ALA A 32 0.11 6.90 -16.89
CA ALA A 32 -1.04 7.79 -16.91
C ALA A 32 -2.42 7.09 -16.97
N THR A 33 -2.50 5.78 -16.71
CA THR A 33 -3.72 4.98 -16.97
C THR A 33 -4.98 5.47 -16.25
N PHE A 34 -4.84 6.19 -15.13
CA PHE A 34 -6.00 6.66 -14.34
C PHE A 34 -6.48 8.09 -14.67
N SER A 35 -5.76 8.83 -15.51
CA SER A 35 -6.08 10.21 -15.88
C SER A 35 -7.45 10.37 -16.58
N GLY A 36 -7.97 9.30 -17.19
CA GLY A 36 -9.29 9.28 -17.85
C GLY A 36 -10.49 9.28 -16.88
N CYS A 37 -10.27 9.13 -15.57
CA CYS A 37 -11.30 9.08 -14.53
C CYS A 37 -11.16 10.26 -13.53
N PRO A 38 -11.37 11.52 -13.95
CA PRO A 38 -11.13 12.69 -13.10
C PRO A 38 -11.98 12.75 -11.81
N ASN A 39 -13.13 12.07 -11.79
CA ASN A 39 -14.05 12.04 -10.63
C ASN A 39 -13.86 10.81 -9.73
N LEU A 40 -12.74 10.09 -9.86
CA LEU A 40 -12.49 8.90 -9.09
C LEU A 40 -12.29 9.24 -7.60
N GLU A 41 -13.19 8.76 -6.75
CA GLU A 41 -13.17 8.98 -5.30
C GLU A 41 -12.58 7.78 -4.56
N THR A 42 -12.73 6.55 -5.10
CA THR A 42 -12.20 5.33 -4.49
C THR A 42 -11.50 4.43 -5.50
N MET A 43 -10.31 3.94 -5.15
CA MET A 43 -9.53 3.03 -5.98
C MET A 43 -9.09 1.83 -5.16
N GLN A 44 -9.31 0.64 -5.71
CA GLN A 44 -8.89 -0.61 -5.09
C GLN A 44 -8.16 -1.46 -6.12
N LEU A 45 -6.88 -1.73 -5.85
CA LEU A 45 -6.00 -2.51 -6.71
C LEU A 45 -5.54 -3.74 -5.93
N PHE A 46 -6.06 -4.91 -6.28
CA PHE A 46 -5.79 -6.16 -5.59
C PHE A 46 -4.91 -7.11 -6.40
N ASP A 47 -4.17 -7.94 -5.67
CA ASP A 47 -3.31 -8.99 -6.21
C ASP A 47 -2.44 -8.51 -7.37
N ILE A 48 -1.81 -7.33 -7.17
CA ILE A 48 -0.82 -6.79 -8.09
C ILE A 48 0.35 -7.77 -8.13
N LEU A 49 0.64 -8.31 -9.32
CA LEU A 49 1.57 -9.42 -9.50
C LEU A 49 3.02 -8.96 -9.62
N THR A 50 3.26 -7.89 -10.38
CA THR A 50 4.57 -7.30 -10.57
C THR A 50 4.44 -5.80 -10.78
N VAL A 51 5.41 -5.06 -10.25
CA VAL A 51 5.61 -3.64 -10.56
C VAL A 51 6.76 -3.54 -11.55
N GLY A 52 6.55 -2.80 -12.64
CA GLY A 52 7.60 -2.54 -13.63
C GLY A 52 8.77 -1.75 -13.05
N SER A 53 9.87 -1.65 -13.80
CA SER A 53 11.03 -0.82 -13.45
C SER A 53 10.67 0.66 -13.28
N GLU A 54 9.63 1.13 -13.96
CA GLU A 54 9.11 2.50 -13.88
C GLU A 54 8.24 2.76 -12.65
N GLY A 55 7.92 1.71 -11.87
CA GLY A 55 7.04 1.83 -10.72
C GLY A 55 5.54 1.82 -11.07
N LEU A 56 4.71 2.13 -10.07
CA LEU A 56 3.27 2.38 -10.21
C LEU A 56 3.02 3.83 -9.79
N CYS A 57 2.57 4.65 -10.73
CA CYS A 57 2.13 6.02 -10.45
C CYS A 57 0.61 6.06 -10.30
N ILE A 58 0.11 6.68 -9.24
CA ILE A 58 -1.31 6.94 -9.00
C ILE A 58 -1.50 8.44 -8.94
N ASP A 59 -2.01 9.01 -10.02
CA ASP A 59 -2.38 10.41 -10.12
C ASP A 59 -3.91 10.53 -10.16
N ALA A 60 -4.51 11.01 -9.07
CA ALA A 60 -5.96 11.11 -8.91
C ALA A 60 -6.36 12.16 -7.85
N ASP A 61 -6.62 13.38 -8.30
CA ASP A 61 -6.93 14.54 -7.44
C ASP A 61 -8.11 14.36 -6.49
N ASN A 62 -9.17 13.68 -6.94
CA ASN A 62 -10.39 13.48 -6.17
C ASN A 62 -10.38 12.22 -5.31
N LEU A 63 -9.29 11.46 -5.33
CA LEU A 63 -9.19 10.18 -4.64
C LEU A 63 -9.19 10.38 -3.13
N ARG A 64 -10.16 9.78 -2.45
CA ARG A 64 -10.33 9.82 -1.00
C ARG A 64 -9.92 8.53 -0.32
N SER A 65 -10.05 7.40 -1.01
CA SER A 65 -9.70 6.07 -0.49
C SER A 65 -8.90 5.27 -1.50
N LEU A 66 -7.74 4.76 -1.07
CA LEU A 66 -6.87 3.90 -1.85
C LEU A 66 -6.61 2.58 -1.10
N VAL A 67 -6.80 1.47 -1.80
CA VAL A 67 -6.43 0.13 -1.33
C VAL A 67 -5.45 -0.49 -2.31
N LEU A 68 -4.28 -0.87 -1.81
CA LEU A 68 -3.27 -1.61 -2.56
C LEU A 68 -3.05 -2.98 -1.92
N SER A 69 -3.17 -4.03 -2.71
CA SER A 69 -2.78 -5.38 -2.33
C SER A 69 -1.82 -5.98 -3.35
N PHE A 70 -0.63 -6.35 -2.90
CA PHE A 70 0.40 -7.00 -3.69
C PHE A 70 0.43 -8.50 -3.40
N ALA A 71 0.42 -9.28 -4.47
CA ALA A 71 0.64 -10.72 -4.40
C ALA A 71 2.14 -11.03 -4.31
N PHE A 72 2.94 -10.32 -5.12
CA PHE A 72 4.40 -10.37 -5.14
C PHE A 72 4.93 -8.96 -5.45
N LEU A 73 6.02 -8.56 -4.82
CA LEU A 73 6.74 -7.33 -5.16
C LEU A 73 8.13 -7.70 -5.67
N GLY A 74 8.47 -7.15 -6.84
CA GLY A 74 9.87 -6.88 -7.20
C GLY A 74 10.31 -5.55 -6.58
N GLU A 75 11.51 -5.08 -6.93
CA GLU A 75 12.11 -3.79 -6.49
C GLU A 75 11.38 -2.53 -7.01
N GLY A 76 10.09 -2.62 -7.35
CA GLY A 76 9.32 -1.52 -7.94
C GLY A 76 8.81 -0.52 -6.90
N LYS A 77 8.78 0.76 -7.29
CA LYS A 77 8.32 1.90 -6.49
C LYS A 77 6.84 2.17 -6.70
N VAL A 78 6.15 2.70 -5.68
CA VAL A 78 4.79 3.25 -5.82
C VAL A 78 4.82 4.75 -5.49
N GLU A 79 4.31 5.56 -6.41
CA GLU A 79 4.14 7.01 -6.25
C GLU A 79 2.66 7.36 -6.20
N ILE A 80 2.27 8.22 -5.27
CA ILE A 80 0.86 8.57 -5.03
C ILE A 80 0.73 10.10 -5.01
N TYR A 81 0.05 10.63 -6.02
CA TYR A 81 -0.35 12.03 -6.17
C TYR A 81 -1.87 12.10 -5.97
N ALA A 82 -2.29 12.21 -4.71
CA ALA A 82 -3.70 12.21 -4.31
C ALA A 82 -3.92 13.15 -3.12
N PRO A 83 -4.00 14.48 -3.33
CA PRO A 83 -4.03 15.48 -2.25
C PRO A 83 -5.23 15.34 -1.31
N ARG A 84 -6.33 14.76 -1.79
CA ARG A 84 -7.58 14.56 -1.01
C ARG A 84 -7.66 13.18 -0.36
N LEU A 85 -6.59 12.39 -0.40
CA LEU A 85 -6.58 11.04 0.16
C LEU A 85 -6.73 11.10 1.67
N THR A 86 -7.74 10.41 2.20
CA THR A 86 -8.03 10.35 3.65
C THR A 86 -7.83 8.95 4.22
N THR A 87 -7.92 7.93 3.37
CA THR A 87 -7.87 6.52 3.74
C THR A 87 -6.88 5.80 2.85
N PHE A 88 -5.86 5.20 3.47
CA PHE A 88 -4.89 4.34 2.78
C PHE A 88 -4.87 2.94 3.40
N LYS A 89 -4.91 1.92 2.56
CA LYS A 89 -4.79 0.53 3.00
C LYS A 89 -3.78 -0.21 2.13
N TYR A 90 -2.89 -0.93 2.79
CA TYR A 90 -1.83 -1.67 2.14
C TYR A 90 -1.81 -3.12 2.64
N SER A 91 -1.64 -4.07 1.72
CA SER A 91 -1.41 -5.49 2.00
C SER A 91 -0.36 -6.05 1.07
N GLY A 92 0.68 -6.72 1.57
CA GLY A 92 1.78 -7.18 0.70
C GLY A 92 3.08 -7.32 1.47
N THR A 93 4.21 -7.30 0.78
CA THR A 93 5.53 -7.11 1.42
C THR A 93 5.77 -5.60 1.65
N PRO A 94 6.75 -5.16 2.45
CA PRO A 94 7.09 -3.76 2.63
C PRO A 94 7.28 -3.12 1.26
N PRO A 95 6.48 -2.10 0.95
CA PRO A 95 6.59 -1.43 -0.33
C PRO A 95 7.79 -0.47 -0.33
N ILE A 96 8.27 -0.11 -1.52
CA ILE A 96 9.03 1.12 -1.73
C ILE A 96 8.00 2.19 -2.10
N VAL A 97 7.20 2.65 -1.12
CA VAL A 97 6.36 3.83 -1.35
C VAL A 97 7.26 5.04 -1.14
N CYS A 98 7.36 5.92 -2.14
CA CYS A 98 7.85 7.26 -1.90
C CYS A 98 6.71 8.22 -2.23
N LEU A 99 6.27 8.97 -1.24
CA LEU A 99 5.25 9.97 -1.39
C LEU A 99 5.92 11.29 -1.70
N THR A 100 5.54 11.92 -2.80
CA THR A 100 6.27 13.06 -3.35
C THR A 100 5.63 14.41 -3.11
N ASP A 101 4.54 14.52 -2.32
CA ASP A 101 4.31 15.67 -1.43
C ASP A 101 2.99 15.53 -0.64
N ASN A 102 3.15 15.46 0.68
CA ASN A 102 2.14 15.80 1.70
C ASN A 102 0.80 15.01 1.70
N LEU A 103 0.85 13.74 2.11
CA LEU A 103 -0.33 13.02 2.63
C LEU A 103 -0.76 13.49 4.04
N ALA A 104 -0.56 14.77 4.36
CA ALA A 104 -1.05 15.36 5.61
C ALA A 104 -2.56 15.22 5.78
N SER A 105 -3.29 15.00 4.69
CA SER A 105 -4.73 14.73 4.66
C SER A 105 -5.12 13.29 5.05
N VAL A 106 -4.17 12.34 5.07
CA VAL A 106 -4.49 10.93 5.38
C VAL A 106 -4.72 10.76 6.88
N ASP A 107 -5.98 10.50 7.23
CA ASP A 107 -6.40 10.30 8.60
C ASP A 107 -6.33 8.83 9.04
N TYR A 108 -6.66 7.90 8.14
CA TYR A 108 -6.72 6.47 8.44
C TYR A 108 -5.74 5.69 7.58
N VAL A 109 -4.92 4.87 8.23
CA VAL A 109 -3.95 4.01 7.58
C VAL A 109 -4.05 2.57 8.08
N TYR A 110 -4.02 1.62 7.15
CA TYR A 110 -3.97 0.19 7.43
C TYR A 110 -2.77 -0.46 6.75
N PHE A 111 -2.02 -1.26 7.50
CA PHE A 111 -0.94 -2.10 6.95
C PHE A 111 -1.15 -3.57 7.31
N ASP A 112 -1.06 -4.42 6.30
CA ASP A 112 -0.96 -5.88 6.40
C ASP A 112 0.28 -6.38 5.68
N ILE A 113 1.40 -6.30 6.39
CA ILE A 113 2.71 -6.70 5.89
C ILE A 113 2.91 -8.21 6.10
N LYS A 114 3.24 -8.87 5.01
CA LYS A 114 3.54 -10.30 4.90
C LYS A 114 5.05 -10.47 4.86
N THR A 115 5.58 -11.32 5.74
CA THR A 115 6.97 -11.78 5.69
C THR A 115 7.26 -12.44 4.34
N PRO A 116 8.37 -12.07 3.65
CA PRO A 116 8.72 -12.68 2.39
C PRO A 116 9.25 -14.09 2.66
N LYS A 117 9.12 -14.97 1.67
CA LYS A 117 9.67 -16.33 1.77
C LYS A 117 11.20 -16.38 1.53
N PHE A 118 11.81 -15.27 1.11
CA PHE A 118 13.20 -15.19 0.68
C PHE A 118 14.11 -14.50 1.70
N ARG A 119 15.40 -14.86 1.69
CA ARG A 119 16.46 -14.40 2.59
C ARG A 119 16.95 -12.99 2.22
N HIS A 120 16.09 -11.98 2.39
CA HIS A 120 16.57 -10.60 2.41
C HIS A 120 17.14 -10.25 3.79
N ASN A 121 18.01 -9.25 3.84
CA ASN A 121 18.49 -8.71 5.11
C ASN A 121 17.28 -8.25 5.96
N GLU A 122 17.09 -8.87 7.13
CA GLU A 122 15.93 -8.59 7.98
C GLU A 122 15.91 -7.13 8.45
N GLU A 123 17.09 -6.56 8.72
CA GLU A 123 17.23 -5.16 9.13
C GLU A 123 16.76 -4.22 8.02
N GLU A 124 17.25 -4.42 6.80
CA GLU A 124 16.86 -3.61 5.64
C GLU A 124 15.35 -3.67 5.40
N TYR A 125 14.77 -4.86 5.53
CA TYR A 125 13.34 -5.07 5.35
C TYR A 125 12.50 -4.35 6.42
N VAL A 126 12.95 -4.37 7.68
CA VAL A 126 12.31 -3.63 8.79
C VAL A 126 12.50 -2.12 8.61
N LEU A 127 13.69 -1.67 8.22
CA LEU A 127 13.98 -0.26 7.90
C LEU A 127 13.07 0.27 6.78
N ARG A 128 12.91 -0.48 5.68
CA ARG A 128 12.00 -0.12 4.58
C ARG A 128 10.56 0.06 5.09
N LEU A 129 10.10 -0.79 6.02
CA LEU A 129 8.79 -0.64 6.64
C LEU A 129 8.70 0.60 7.54
N ILE A 130 9.70 0.87 8.38
CA ILE A 130 9.72 2.07 9.25
C ILE A 130 9.68 3.33 8.40
N ASN A 131 10.48 3.40 7.34
CA ASN A 131 10.49 4.52 6.40
C ASN A 131 9.11 4.69 5.75
N THR A 132 8.48 3.60 5.30
CA THR A 132 7.11 3.65 4.76
C THR A 132 6.10 4.16 5.79
N LEU A 133 6.22 3.78 7.07
CA LEU A 133 5.33 4.28 8.13
C LEU A 133 5.55 5.78 8.36
N ASN A 134 6.77 6.27 8.20
CA ASN A 134 7.12 7.69 8.41
C ASN A 134 6.46 8.60 7.39
N GLU A 135 6.27 8.12 6.17
CA GLU A 135 5.48 8.78 5.13
C GLU A 135 4.02 9.07 5.57
N PHE A 136 3.50 8.34 6.56
CA PHE A 136 2.15 8.52 7.12
C PHE A 136 2.14 9.09 8.55
N ARG A 137 3.22 9.76 8.99
CA ARG A 137 3.39 10.32 10.34
C ARG A 137 2.25 11.19 10.87
N HIS A 138 1.47 11.80 9.98
CA HIS A 138 0.37 12.70 10.31
C HIS A 138 -0.97 11.98 10.55
N ALA A 139 -1.05 10.67 10.29
CA ALA A 139 -2.27 9.91 10.45
C ALA A 139 -2.82 9.92 11.89
N LYS A 140 -4.15 10.03 12.00
CA LYS A 140 -4.87 10.02 13.29
C LYS A 140 -5.20 8.60 13.74
N SER A 141 -5.30 7.65 12.82
CA SER A 141 -5.66 6.27 13.08
C SER A 141 -4.76 5.30 12.32
N LEU A 142 -4.14 4.37 13.05
CA LEU A 142 -3.30 3.32 12.51
C LEU A 142 -3.89 1.96 12.86
N THR A 143 -4.07 1.12 11.86
CA THR A 143 -4.38 -0.29 12.06
C THR A 143 -3.27 -1.17 11.48
N LEU A 144 -2.67 -2.02 12.30
CA LEU A 144 -1.65 -2.97 11.89
C LEU A 144 -2.20 -4.39 11.97
N SER A 145 -1.87 -5.24 11.01
CA SER A 145 -2.11 -6.68 11.15
C SER A 145 -1.13 -7.30 12.16
N SER A 146 -1.50 -8.43 12.76
CA SER A 146 -0.57 -9.18 13.63
C SER A 146 0.70 -9.59 12.91
N SER A 147 0.62 -9.86 11.59
CA SER A 147 1.80 -10.15 10.77
C SER A 147 2.71 -8.92 10.61
N THR A 148 2.14 -7.73 10.50
CA THR A 148 2.91 -6.47 10.47
C THR A 148 3.66 -6.23 11.78
N VAL A 149 2.99 -6.45 12.92
CA VAL A 149 3.62 -6.34 14.24
C VAL A 149 4.78 -7.33 14.37
N GLN A 150 4.59 -8.59 13.93
CA GLN A 150 5.65 -9.60 13.93
C GLN A 150 6.87 -9.18 13.11
N VAL A 151 6.65 -8.55 11.94
CA VAL A 151 7.74 -8.01 11.11
C VAL A 151 8.51 -6.93 11.85
N LEU A 152 7.83 -5.95 12.42
CA LEU A 152 8.46 -4.85 13.15
C LEU A 152 9.32 -5.37 14.32
N THR A 153 8.85 -6.41 15.01
CA THR A 153 9.56 -6.99 16.16
C THR A 153 10.73 -7.92 15.81
N LYS A 154 11.01 -8.17 14.52
CA LYS A 154 12.16 -9.01 14.13
C LYS A 154 13.50 -8.39 14.51
N VAL A 155 13.59 -7.07 14.44
CA VAL A 155 14.80 -6.31 14.78
C VAL A 155 14.42 -5.19 15.76
N PRO A 156 14.27 -5.51 17.07
CA PRO A 156 13.79 -4.56 18.06
C PRO A 156 14.65 -3.29 18.19
N SER A 157 15.97 -3.42 18.01
CA SER A 157 16.91 -2.29 18.07
C SER A 157 16.56 -1.16 17.09
N LEU A 158 16.00 -1.47 15.92
CA LEU A 158 15.57 -0.48 14.94
C LEU A 158 14.31 0.28 15.37
N LEU A 159 13.41 -0.39 16.09
CA LEU A 159 12.24 0.26 16.69
C LEU A 159 12.64 1.14 17.86
N ASP A 160 13.60 0.69 18.68
CA ASP A 160 14.08 1.46 19.83
C ASP A 160 14.80 2.74 19.38
N GLN A 161 15.55 2.67 18.27
CA GLN A 161 16.28 3.81 17.70
C GLN A 161 15.37 4.81 16.97
N ASN A 162 14.42 4.32 16.15
CA ASN A 162 13.63 5.19 15.27
C ASN A 162 12.24 5.54 15.84
N GLY A 163 11.73 4.73 16.77
CA GLY A 163 10.36 4.82 17.25
C GLY A 163 9.32 4.54 16.14
N LEU A 164 8.04 4.59 16.51
CA LEU A 164 6.96 4.67 15.52
C LEU A 164 6.76 6.15 15.14
N PRO A 165 6.75 6.49 13.84
CA PRO A 165 6.85 7.89 13.40
C PRO A 165 5.54 8.69 13.50
N PHE A 166 4.52 8.21 14.21
CA PHE A 166 3.18 8.83 14.20
C PHE A 166 3.02 9.88 15.31
N ALA A 167 3.16 11.15 14.94
CA ALA A 167 3.07 12.28 15.88
C ALA A 167 1.63 12.61 16.31
N ASN A 168 0.64 12.31 15.46
CA ASN A 168 -0.76 12.73 15.64
C ASN A 168 -1.72 11.56 15.98
N LEU A 169 -1.17 10.39 16.33
CA LEU A 169 -1.95 9.17 16.46
C LEU A 169 -2.91 9.24 17.66
N LYS A 170 -4.21 9.08 17.39
CA LYS A 170 -5.29 9.01 18.39
C LYS A 170 -5.81 7.59 18.59
N HIS A 171 -5.75 6.77 17.54
CA HIS A 171 -6.28 5.42 17.54
C HIS A 171 -5.24 4.44 17.00
N LEU A 172 -4.86 3.48 17.83
CA LEU A 172 -4.04 2.33 17.42
C LEU A 172 -4.88 1.06 17.54
N LYS A 173 -4.94 0.28 16.46
CA LYS A 173 -5.60 -1.01 16.44
C LYS A 173 -4.67 -2.09 15.91
N ILE A 174 -4.60 -3.21 16.61
CA ILE A 174 -3.90 -4.40 16.14
C ILE A 174 -4.94 -5.45 15.74
N LYS A 175 -4.93 -5.85 14.47
CA LYS A 175 -5.83 -6.87 13.92
C LYS A 175 -5.17 -8.24 14.05
N VAL A 176 -5.61 -9.01 15.03
CA VAL A 176 -5.17 -10.39 15.25
C VAL A 176 -5.88 -11.32 14.26
N LYS A 177 -5.14 -12.20 13.59
CA LYS A 177 -5.76 -13.27 12.76
C LYS A 177 -6.65 -14.11 13.67
N LYS A 178 -7.91 -14.35 13.27
CA LYS A 178 -8.81 -15.25 14.01
C LYS A 178 -8.14 -16.63 14.14
N TRP A 179 -8.11 -17.16 15.36
CA TRP A 179 -7.67 -18.51 15.65
C TRP A 179 -8.55 -19.50 14.85
N GLN A 180 -8.00 -20.07 13.78
CA GLN A 180 -8.64 -21.20 13.11
C GLN A 180 -8.33 -22.42 13.97
N SER A 181 -9.24 -22.79 14.88
CA SER A 181 -9.14 -24.07 15.57
C SER A 181 -9.15 -25.15 14.49
N LYS A 182 -8.03 -25.85 14.30
CA LYS A 182 -7.99 -27.05 13.46
C LYS A 182 -9.02 -28.03 14.03
N ARG A 183 -10.23 -28.07 13.45
CA ARG A 183 -11.14 -29.20 13.66
C ARG A 183 -10.46 -30.39 13.01
N HIS A 184 -9.81 -31.22 13.83
CA HIS A 184 -9.47 -32.59 13.43
C HIS A 184 -10.81 -33.32 13.42
N GLY A 185 -11.27 -33.65 12.23
CA GLY A 185 -12.35 -34.59 11.97
C GLY A 185 -11.76 -35.72 11.14
#